data_AF-A0A7C1ID00-F1
#
_entry.id   AF-A0A7C1ID00-F1
#
_cell.length_a   1.000
_cell.length_b   1.000
_cell.length_c   1.000
_cell.angle_alpha   90.00
_cell.angle_beta   90.00
_cell.angle_gamma   90.00
#
_symmetry.space_group_name_H-M   'P 1'
#
loop_
_entity.id
_entity.type
_entity.pdbx_description
1 polymer ?
#
loop_
_entity_poly.entity_id
_entity_poly.type
_entity_poly.pdbx_seq_one_letter_code
_entity_poly.pdbx_strand_id
1 'polypeptide(L)'
;GLVTDLLERQLDSASTPSEVFACGPTPMLLAVARVARAHSVPCQVSLEEHMACGIGICMGCAVRKAGTPESDYSLVCVDGPVFDADDVFSTGIPQ
;
A
#
# COMPACT_ATOMS: atom_id res chain seq x y z
N GLY A 1 17.10 -12.11 5.44
CA GLY A 1 16.20 -11.30 6.28
C GLY A 1 15.12 -10.69 5.42
N LEU A 2 14.15 -10.03 6.03
CA LEU A 2 13.11 -9.29 5.33
C LEU A 2 13.57 -7.84 5.11
N VAL A 3 13.00 -7.18 4.10
CA VAL A 3 13.27 -5.75 3.87
C VAL A 3 12.72 -4.88 5.00
N THR A 4 11.67 -5.33 5.69
CA THR A 4 11.10 -4.67 6.86
C THR A 4 12.09 -4.61 8.02
N ASP A 5 12.94 -5.62 8.19
CA ASP A 5 13.99 -5.62 9.24
C ASP A 5 15.05 -4.52 8.99
N LEU A 6 15.28 -4.15 7.72
CA LEU A 6 16.16 -3.04 7.36
C LEU A 6 15.44 -1.70 7.52
N LEU A 7 14.16 -1.65 7.15
CA LEU A 7 13.33 -0.45 7.32
C LEU A 7 13.21 -0.06 8.79
N GLU A 8 12.82 -0.98 9.67
CA GLU A 8 12.70 -0.73 11.13
C GLU A 8 14.00 -0.17 11.70
N ARG A 9 15.14 -0.81 11.40
CA ARG A 9 16.46 -0.33 11.85
C ARG A 9 16.78 1.09 11.36
N GLN A 10 16.34 1.45 10.16
CA GLN A 10 16.55 2.78 9.62
C GLN A 10 15.63 3.81 10.30
N LEU A 11 14.38 3.45 10.58
CA LEU A 11 13.40 4.30 11.25
C LEU A 11 13.72 4.50 12.74
N ASP A 12 14.33 3.52 13.40
CA ASP A 12 14.82 3.62 14.80
C ASP A 12 16.10 4.46 14.93
N SER A 13 16.76 4.78 13.82
CA SER A 13 17.99 5.57 13.81
C SER A 13 17.72 7.07 13.91
N ALA A 14 18.77 7.87 14.16
CA ALA A 14 18.66 9.30 14.46
C ALA A 14 18.08 10.18 13.33
N SER A 15 17.94 9.67 12.11
CA SER A 15 17.29 10.36 11.00
C SER A 15 16.09 9.57 10.50
N THR A 16 14.90 9.88 11.02
CA THR A 16 13.64 9.37 10.48
C THR A 16 13.40 10.00 9.10
N PRO A 17 13.15 9.20 8.04
CA PRO A 17 12.77 9.72 6.73
C PRO A 17 11.41 10.41 6.80
N SER A 18 11.17 11.36 5.89
CA SER A 18 9.90 12.07 5.80
C SER A 18 8.77 11.20 5.24
N GLU A 19 9.09 10.16 4.47
CA GLU A 19 8.13 9.32 3.77
C GLU A 19 8.76 7.99 3.32
N VAL A 20 7.95 6.94 3.24
CA VAL A 20 8.34 5.61 2.74
C VAL A 20 7.63 5.33 1.42
N PHE A 21 8.37 4.86 0.42
CA PHE A 21 7.82 4.39 -0.86
C PHE A 21 8.13 2.91 -1.03
N ALA A 22 7.14 2.11 -1.44
CA ALA A 22 7.34 0.68 -1.66
C ALA A 22 6.59 0.13 -2.89
N CYS A 23 7.22 -0.83 -3.56
CA CYS A 23 6.62 -1.66 -4.59
C CYS A 23 7.05 -3.11 -4.37
N GLY A 24 6.16 -4.07 -4.62
CA GLY A 24 6.43 -5.49 -4.45
C GLY A 24 5.19 -6.28 -4.03
N PRO A 25 5.36 -7.54 -3.58
CA PRO A 25 4.23 -8.40 -3.26
C PRO A 25 3.33 -7.82 -2.16
N THR A 26 2.01 -7.98 -2.28
CA THR A 26 1.03 -7.45 -1.32
C THR A 26 1.36 -7.77 0.15
N PRO A 27 1.79 -8.99 0.54
CA PRO A 27 2.19 -9.25 1.92
C PRO A 27 3.38 -8.42 2.40
N MET A 28 4.31 -8.10 1.50
CA MET A 28 5.45 -7.23 1.79
C MET A 28 4.98 -5.78 1.96
N LEU A 29 4.13 -5.29 1.06
CA LEU A 29 3.58 -3.93 1.15
C LEU A 29 2.77 -3.72 2.43
N LEU A 30 1.96 -4.71 2.83
CA LEU A 30 1.25 -4.73 4.11
C LEU A 30 2.20 -4.64 5.30
N ALA A 31 3.33 -5.36 5.25
CA ALA A 31 4.32 -5.33 6.31
C ALA A 31 5.04 -3.96 6.38
N VAL A 32 5.42 -3.39 5.23
CA VAL A 32 6.01 -2.05 5.13
C VAL A 32 5.05 -0.98 5.66
N ALA A 33 3.78 -1.03 5.26
CA ALA A 33 2.74 -0.10 5.73
C ALA A 33 2.59 -0.14 7.26
N ARG A 34 2.61 -1.35 7.86
CA ARG A 34 2.55 -1.51 9.32
C ARG A 34 3.75 -0.88 10.02
N VAL A 35 4.95 -1.11 9.49
CA VAL A 35 6.20 -0.54 10.03
C VAL A 35 6.16 0.98 9.95
N ALA A 36 5.85 1.53 8.78
CA ALA A 36 5.76 2.98 8.57
C ALA A 36 4.72 3.62 9.51
N ARG A 37 3.53 3.01 9.63
CA ARG A 37 2.48 3.47 10.55
C ARG A 37 2.92 3.44 12.01
N ALA A 38 3.62 2.39 12.45
CA ALA A 38 4.12 2.29 13.83
C ALA A 38 5.10 3.43 14.19
N HIS A 39 5.87 3.91 13.21
CA HIS A 39 6.78 5.05 13.35
C HIS A 39 6.14 6.40 12.97
N SER A 40 4.84 6.44 12.70
CA SER A 40 4.12 7.65 12.24
C SER A 40 4.75 8.31 11.00
N VAL A 41 5.26 7.49 10.07
CA VAL A 41 5.85 7.95 8.81
C VAL A 41 4.85 7.70 7.67
N PRO A 42 4.55 8.70 6.81
CA PRO A 42 3.74 8.52 5.61
C PRO A 42 4.27 7.41 4.72
N CYS A 43 3.37 6.66 4.08
CA CYS A 43 3.74 5.53 3.24
C CYS A 43 2.92 5.47 1.96
N GLN A 44 3.60 5.46 0.82
CA GLN A 44 3.03 5.27 -0.51
C GLN A 44 3.38 3.88 -1.03
N VAL A 45 2.38 3.17 -1.56
CA VAL A 45 2.52 1.80 -2.06
C VAL A 45 2.07 1.73 -3.51
N SER A 46 2.90 1.12 -4.35
CA SER A 46 2.53 0.77 -5.72
C SER A 46 1.92 -0.62 -5.73
N LEU A 47 0.62 -0.71 -5.98
CA LEU A 47 -0.10 -1.97 -6.08
C LEU A 47 0.07 -2.61 -7.46
N GLU A 48 0.10 -3.93 -7.47
CA GLU A 48 -0.01 -4.75 -8.66
C GLU A 48 -1.33 -5.52 -8.58
N GLU A 49 -2.10 -5.52 -9.66
CA GLU A 49 -3.37 -6.24 -9.76
C GLU A 49 -3.52 -6.89 -11.14
N HIS A 50 -4.43 -7.84 -11.24
CA HIS A 50 -4.76 -8.45 -12.53
C HIS A 50 -5.41 -7.42 -13.47
N MET A 51 -4.64 -6.98 -14.47
CA MET A 51 -5.10 -6.03 -15.47
C MET A 51 -5.36 -6.73 -16.80
N ALA A 52 -6.60 -6.64 -17.30
CA ALA A 52 -6.94 -7.05 -18.66
C ALA A 52 -6.82 -5.87 -19.65
N CYS A 53 -7.58 -4.79 -19.42
CA CYS A 53 -7.60 -3.66 -20.36
C CYS A 53 -6.56 -2.56 -20.07
N GLY A 54 -6.16 -2.37 -18.80
CA GLY A 54 -5.24 -1.30 -18.39
C GLY A 54 -5.74 0.14 -18.54
N ILE A 55 -7.01 0.35 -18.93
CA ILE A 55 -7.59 1.67 -19.25
C ILE A 55 -8.96 1.91 -18.59
N GLY A 56 -9.27 1.16 -17.53
CA GLY A 56 -10.46 1.38 -16.69
C GLY A 56 -11.77 0.76 -17.19
N ILE A 57 -11.82 0.24 -18.41
CA ILE A 57 -13.07 -0.28 -19.01
C ILE A 57 -13.50 -1.61 -18.37
N CYS A 58 -12.56 -2.53 -18.18
CA CYS A 58 -12.88 -3.90 -17.73
C CYS A 58 -13.15 -4.00 -16.22
N MET A 59 -12.75 -3.00 -15.44
CA MET A 59 -12.81 -2.98 -13.96
C MET A 59 -12.13 -4.16 -13.23
N GLY A 60 -11.35 -4.99 -13.93
CA GLY A 60 -10.69 -6.17 -13.35
C GLY A 60 -9.57 -5.88 -12.33
N CYS A 61 -9.07 -4.64 -12.30
CA CYS A 61 -8.05 -4.18 -11.35
C CYS A 61 -8.65 -3.32 -10.23
N ALA A 62 -9.89 -3.60 -9.83
CA ALA A 62 -10.54 -2.88 -8.74
C ALA A 62 -9.92 -3.28 -7.39
N VAL A 63 -9.52 -2.29 -6.60
CA VAL A 63 -9.05 -2.45 -5.22
C VAL A 63 -10.00 -1.74 -4.28
N ARG A 64 -10.30 -2.38 -3.15
CA ARG A 64 -11.17 -1.82 -2.12
C ARG A 64 -10.46 -0.67 -1.42
N LYS A 65 -11.15 0.45 -1.23
CA LYS A 65 -10.65 1.52 -0.36
C LYS A 65 -10.84 1.12 1.11
N ALA A 66 -9.81 1.31 1.92
CA ALA A 66 -9.83 1.11 3.35
C ALA A 66 -10.62 2.23 4.04
N GLY A 67 -11.35 1.89 5.10
CA GLY A 67 -12.08 2.88 5.90
C GLY A 67 -13.34 3.47 5.24
N THR A 68 -13.74 3.00 4.06
CA THR A 68 -14.93 3.43 3.32
C THR A 68 -16.01 2.33 3.30
N PRO A 69 -17.25 2.63 2.83
CA PRO A 69 -18.29 1.62 2.67
C PRO A 69 -17.89 0.46 1.75
N GLU A 70 -18.51 -0.70 1.92
CA GLU A 70 -18.14 -1.93 1.18
C GLU A 70 -18.25 -1.83 -0.35
N SER A 71 -18.93 -0.81 -0.88
CA SER A 71 -19.12 -0.60 -2.31
C SER A 71 -18.14 0.38 -2.93
N ASP A 72 -17.12 0.87 -2.20
CA ASP A 72 -16.18 1.86 -2.70
C ASP A 72 -14.82 1.25 -3.09
N TYR A 73 -14.48 1.42 -4.37
CA TYR A 73 -13.31 0.84 -5.01
C TYR A 73 -12.57 1.90 -5.83
N SER A 74 -11.27 1.71 -5.97
CA SER A 74 -10.41 2.40 -6.94
C SER A 74 -9.99 1.43 -8.02
N LEU A 75 -9.73 1.90 -9.23
CA LEU A 75 -9.14 1.11 -10.31
C LEU A 75 -7.63 1.34 -10.35
N VAL A 76 -6.81 0.32 -10.11
CA VAL A 76 -5.34 0.47 -10.07
C VAL A 76 -4.79 1.06 -11.36
N CYS A 77 -5.38 0.74 -12.52
CA CYS A 77 -4.90 1.26 -13.81
C CYS A 77 -5.33 2.70 -14.13
N VAL A 78 -6.26 3.31 -13.36
CA VAL A 78 -6.76 4.67 -13.62
C VAL A 78 -6.50 5.59 -12.43
N ASP A 79 -6.86 5.13 -11.23
CA ASP A 79 -6.72 5.88 -9.98
C ASP A 79 -5.37 5.63 -9.30
N GLY A 80 -4.72 4.50 -9.62
CA GLY A 80 -3.41 4.10 -9.10
C GLY A 80 -2.26 4.33 -10.09
N PRO A 81 -1.21 3.48 -10.09
CA PRO A 81 -1.02 2.29 -9.24
C PRO A 81 -0.50 2.63 -7.84
N VAL A 82 -0.12 3.89 -7.59
CA VAL A 82 0.41 4.36 -6.32
C VAL A 82 -0.72 4.92 -5.47
N PHE A 83 -0.81 4.44 -4.23
CA PHE A 83 -1.81 4.87 -3.24
C PHE A 83 -1.14 5.18 -1.92
N ASP A 84 -1.79 5.99 -1.09
CA ASP A 84 -1.48 6.01 0.33
C ASP A 84 -1.76 4.62 0.92
N ALA A 85 -0.82 4.10 1.71
CA ALA A 85 -0.94 2.79 2.31
C ALA A 85 -2.19 2.67 3.21
N ASP A 86 -2.58 3.76 3.89
CA ASP A 86 -3.75 3.76 4.76
C ASP A 86 -5.07 3.74 3.97
N ASP A 87 -5.05 4.17 2.71
CA ASP A 87 -6.23 4.14 1.80
C ASP A 87 -6.53 2.75 1.24
N VAL A 88 -5.58 1.81 1.31
CA VAL A 88 -5.74 0.45 0.73
C VAL A 88 -5.47 -0.68 1.73
N PHE A 89 -4.82 -0.39 2.86
CA PHE A 89 -4.48 -1.38 3.89
C PHE A 89 -4.96 -0.98 5.29
N SER A 90 -6.22 -1.31 5.63
CA SER A 90 -6.75 -1.16 7.00
C SER A 90 -6.39 -2.33 7.91
N THR A 91 -6.40 -2.06 9.23
CA THR A 91 -6.38 -3.11 10.25
C THR A 91 -7.68 -3.92 10.21
N GLY A 92 -7.59 -5.17 9.75
CA GLY A 92 -8.65 -6.17 9.97
C GLY A 92 -9.36 -6.71 8.72
N ILE A 93 -8.98 -6.30 7.51
CA ILE A 93 -9.51 -6.88 6.27
C ILE A 93 -8.47 -7.83 5.67
N PRO A 94 -8.75 -9.14 5.53
CA PRO A 94 -7.98 -9.98 4.63
C PRO A 94 -8.28 -9.54 3.20
N GLN A 95 -7.23 -9.20 2.45
CA GLN A 95 -7.30 -9.09 0.99
C GLN A 95 -7.45 -10.50 0.40
#